data_AF-A0A8H5BJD2-F1
#
_entry.id   AF-A0A8H5BJD2-F1
#
_cell.length_a   1.000
_cell.length_b   1.000
_cell.length_c   1.000
_cell.angle_alpha   90.00
_cell.angle_beta   90.00
_cell.angle_gamma   90.00
#
_symmetry.space_group_name_H-M   'P 1'
#
loop_
_entity.id
_entity.type
_entity.pdbx_description
1 polymer ?
#
loop_
_entity_poly.entity_id
_entity_poly.type
_entity_poly.pdbx_seq_one_letter_code
_entity_poly.pdbx_strand_id
1 'polypeptide(L)'
;MVKYNHETQAFALLFKNDHNKAIRVEAPGIALEFTDGLYIGRDPEGILHYNDVKDLKKTGKHYYHVAKTVVDGTTYCEIEFRFGSSSAEPYAKFVAEDPTDAVNAAGMSSYSAKGNWNHLAIASSYATVKKSSSDQTITINVEPIGKVGTWAAPADVLKDTGFNIEGTLYFRKLDDIKNGKFANYNNDRIVFYKNDWTGTDFNAFFIPLECNLTTLQARPSNTITFTDVSWA
;
A
#
# COMPACT_ATOMS: atom_id res chain seq x y z
N MET A 1 -7.34 24.10 -20.84
CA MET A 1 -6.49 24.77 -19.82
C MET A 1 -5.93 23.65 -18.95
N VAL A 2 -4.60 23.51 -18.87
CA VAL A 2 -3.98 22.42 -18.10
C VAL A 2 -3.99 22.81 -16.62
N LYS A 3 -4.63 21.99 -15.76
CA LYS A 3 -4.79 22.28 -14.32
C LYS A 3 -3.52 22.01 -13.51
N TYR A 4 -2.69 21.05 -13.96
CA TYR A 4 -1.46 20.63 -13.30
C TYR A 4 -0.31 20.51 -14.31
N ASN A 5 0.87 21.03 -13.97
CA ASN A 5 2.02 21.09 -14.90
C ASN A 5 2.96 19.88 -14.83
N HIS A 6 2.87 19.06 -13.79
CA HIS A 6 3.73 17.90 -13.57
C HIS A 6 2.93 16.66 -13.18
N GLU A 7 3.51 15.50 -13.44
CA GLU A 7 2.97 14.20 -13.05
C GLU A 7 4.09 13.24 -12.64
N THR A 8 3.76 12.29 -11.77
CA THR A 8 4.62 11.16 -11.39
C THR A 8 3.76 9.95 -11.09
N GLN A 9 4.29 8.75 -11.33
CA GLN A 9 3.68 7.52 -10.83
C GLN A 9 3.58 7.58 -9.30
N ALA A 10 2.44 7.11 -8.79
CA ALA A 10 2.13 7.08 -7.38
C ALA A 10 1.23 5.89 -7.03
N PHE A 11 1.20 5.56 -5.76
CA PHE A 11 0.40 4.45 -5.22
C PHE A 11 -0.45 5.01 -4.09
N ALA A 12 -1.77 4.89 -4.19
CA ALA A 12 -2.65 5.26 -3.11
C ALA A 12 -3.16 4.03 -2.39
N LEU A 13 -3.40 4.17 -1.09
CA LEU A 13 -3.84 3.14 -0.16
C LEU A 13 -5.05 3.68 0.57
N LEU A 14 -6.20 3.03 0.42
CA LEU A 14 -7.46 3.43 1.04
C LEU A 14 -7.80 2.45 2.16
N PHE A 15 -7.89 2.95 3.40
CA PHE A 15 -8.07 2.11 4.57
C PHE A 15 -9.37 2.38 5.32
N LYS A 16 -9.95 1.31 5.86
CA LYS A 16 -11.03 1.34 6.84
C LYS A 16 -10.88 0.19 7.84
N ASN A 17 -11.07 0.48 9.12
CA ASN A 17 -11.41 -0.51 10.15
C ASN A 17 -12.67 -0.07 10.93
N ASP A 18 -13.00 -0.77 12.01
CA ASP A 18 -14.19 -0.50 12.83
C ASP A 18 -14.20 0.90 13.46
N HIS A 19 -13.05 1.55 13.55
CA HIS A 19 -12.89 2.82 14.26
C HIS A 19 -12.39 3.96 13.38
N ASN A 20 -11.79 3.66 12.22
CA ASN A 20 -10.99 4.62 11.48
C ASN A 20 -11.08 4.45 9.97
N LYS A 21 -10.81 5.55 9.27
CA LYS A 21 -10.59 5.63 7.82
C LYS A 21 -9.32 6.41 7.59
N ALA A 22 -8.50 5.97 6.65
CA ALA A 22 -7.18 6.55 6.43
C ALA A 22 -6.72 6.48 4.97
N ILE A 23 -5.85 7.40 4.56
CA ILE A 23 -5.14 7.28 3.29
C ILE A 23 -3.63 7.33 3.44
N ARG A 24 -2.94 6.65 2.52
CA ARG A 24 -1.54 6.89 2.20
C ARG A 24 -1.36 7.05 0.70
N VAL A 25 -0.55 8.00 0.27
CA VAL A 25 -0.17 8.15 -1.15
C VAL A 25 1.33 8.24 -1.26
N GLU A 26 1.98 7.30 -1.93
CA GLU A 26 3.44 7.26 -2.13
C GLU A 26 3.77 7.71 -3.55
N ALA A 27 4.71 8.64 -3.69
CA ALA A 27 5.19 9.13 -4.98
C ALA A 27 6.72 8.97 -5.04
N PRO A 28 7.23 7.77 -5.39
CA PRO A 28 8.66 7.47 -5.37
C PRO A 28 9.49 8.40 -6.25
N GLY A 29 8.98 8.79 -7.42
CA GLY A 29 9.67 9.68 -8.36
C GLY A 29 10.05 11.06 -7.79
N ILE A 30 9.37 11.49 -6.72
CA ILE A 30 9.66 12.75 -6.01
C ILE A 30 10.04 12.53 -4.53
N ALA A 31 10.24 11.28 -4.12
CA ALA A 31 10.59 10.87 -2.76
C ALA A 31 9.68 11.46 -1.67
N LEU A 32 8.36 11.46 -1.91
CA LEU A 32 7.35 11.94 -0.98
C LEU A 32 6.25 10.91 -0.73
N GLU A 33 5.69 10.95 0.48
CA GLU A 33 4.46 10.24 0.83
C GLU A 33 3.48 11.19 1.51
N PHE A 34 2.18 11.04 1.28
CA PHE A 34 1.12 11.65 2.07
C PHE A 34 0.53 10.63 3.03
N THR A 35 0.27 10.99 4.27
CA THR A 35 -0.43 10.15 5.25
C THR A 35 -1.26 10.98 6.22
N ASP A 36 -2.39 10.46 6.67
CA ASP A 36 -3.21 11.06 7.74
C ASP A 36 -3.01 10.44 9.13
N GLY A 37 -1.98 9.60 9.28
CA GLY A 37 -1.58 9.03 10.56
C GLY A 37 -2.21 7.66 10.90
N LEU A 38 -2.95 7.04 9.99
CA LEU A 38 -3.55 5.70 10.16
C LEU A 38 -3.25 4.81 8.92
N TYR A 39 -3.12 3.48 9.08
CA TYR A 39 -2.37 2.62 8.14
C TYR A 39 -3.12 1.37 7.62
N ILE A 40 -3.10 1.24 6.28
CA ILE A 40 -3.15 0.07 5.35
C ILE A 40 -4.46 -0.66 5.02
N GLY A 41 -4.96 -0.41 3.80
CA GLY A 41 -5.95 -1.18 3.02
C GLY A 41 -5.83 -0.90 1.50
N ARG A 42 -6.37 -1.78 0.65
CA ARG A 42 -6.20 -1.94 -0.82
C ARG A 42 -5.81 -0.70 -1.66
N ASP A 43 -4.87 -0.92 -2.58
CA ASP A 43 -4.30 0.12 -3.44
C ASP A 43 -4.95 0.20 -4.83
N PRO A 44 -5.35 1.40 -5.26
CA PRO A 44 -5.32 1.75 -6.68
C PRO A 44 -3.97 2.38 -7.04
N GLU A 45 -3.32 1.86 -8.08
CA GLU A 45 -2.11 2.44 -8.68
C GLU A 45 -2.49 3.53 -9.68
N GLY A 46 -1.77 4.65 -9.68
CA GLY A 46 -2.12 5.75 -10.56
C GLY A 46 -1.08 6.85 -10.68
N ILE A 47 -1.56 8.03 -11.06
CA ILE A 47 -0.73 9.19 -11.35
C ILE A 47 -1.04 10.30 -10.34
N LEU A 48 0.00 10.86 -9.75
CA LEU A 48 -0.08 12.08 -8.96
C LEU A 48 0.23 13.28 -9.85
N HIS A 49 -0.76 14.15 -10.05
CA HIS A 49 -0.64 15.42 -10.76
C HIS A 49 -0.44 16.58 -9.78
N TYR A 50 0.48 17.50 -10.08
CA TYR A 50 0.81 18.64 -9.21
C TYR A 50 1.44 19.81 -10.00
N ASN A 51 1.52 20.99 -9.38
CA ASN A 51 2.09 22.20 -10.00
C ASN A 51 3.52 22.54 -9.54
N ASP A 52 3.82 22.39 -8.25
CA ASP A 52 5.17 22.58 -7.69
C ASP A 52 5.36 21.59 -6.52
N VAL A 53 6.47 20.84 -6.54
CA VAL A 53 6.83 19.92 -5.46
C VAL A 53 6.99 20.64 -4.11
N LYS A 54 7.31 21.94 -4.12
CA LYS A 54 7.40 22.76 -2.90
C LYS A 54 6.05 22.91 -2.21
N ASP A 55 4.94 22.86 -2.96
CA ASP A 55 3.58 22.94 -2.37
C ASP A 55 3.25 21.70 -1.55
N LEU A 56 3.75 20.54 -1.97
CA LEU A 56 3.64 19.29 -1.22
C LEU A 56 4.45 19.38 0.09
N LYS A 57 5.57 20.10 0.12
CA LYS A 57 6.47 20.21 1.28
C LYS A 57 6.13 21.38 2.22
N LYS A 58 5.04 22.12 1.97
CA LYS A 58 4.66 23.25 2.83
C LYS A 58 4.40 22.79 4.26
N THR A 59 4.87 23.56 5.24
CA THR A 59 4.48 23.33 6.63
C THR A 59 3.10 23.92 6.87
N GLY A 60 2.15 23.12 7.34
CA GLY A 60 0.81 23.61 7.64
C GLY A 60 -0.25 22.51 7.57
N LYS A 61 -1.51 22.91 7.46
CA LYS A 61 -2.63 21.98 7.36
C LYS A 61 -2.83 21.57 5.91
N HIS A 62 -2.59 20.31 5.60
CA HIS A 62 -3.02 19.71 4.35
C HIS A 62 -4.33 18.97 4.59
N TYR A 63 -5.23 19.13 3.63
CA TYR A 63 -6.52 18.46 3.58
C TYR A 63 -6.55 17.59 2.33
N TYR A 64 -7.30 16.50 2.39
CA TYR A 64 -7.58 15.68 1.23
C TYR A 64 -9.08 15.41 1.10
N HIS A 65 -9.51 15.12 -0.12
CA HIS A 65 -10.86 14.69 -0.45
C HIS A 65 -10.78 13.48 -1.38
N VAL A 66 -11.43 12.38 -1.00
CA VAL A 66 -11.52 11.15 -1.80
C VAL A 66 -12.86 11.15 -2.55
N ALA A 67 -12.80 10.94 -3.85
CA ALA A 67 -13.97 10.80 -4.71
C ALA A 67 -13.87 9.51 -5.54
N LYS A 68 -15.02 8.92 -5.79
CA LYS A 68 -15.22 7.92 -6.84
C LYS A 68 -15.83 8.63 -8.03
N THR A 69 -15.19 8.55 -9.19
CA THR A 69 -15.72 9.09 -10.44
C THR A 69 -15.91 7.97 -11.47
N VAL A 70 -16.87 8.13 -12.37
CA VAL A 70 -17.11 7.20 -13.47
C VAL A 70 -17.05 7.98 -14.77
N VAL A 71 -16.14 7.60 -15.66
CA VAL A 71 -15.94 8.22 -16.97
C VAL A 71 -15.99 7.12 -18.01
N ASP A 72 -16.92 7.23 -18.96
CA ASP A 72 -17.12 6.26 -20.04
C ASP A 72 -17.20 4.80 -19.56
N GLY A 73 -17.88 4.58 -18.43
CA GLY A 73 -18.05 3.26 -17.81
C GLY A 73 -16.85 2.76 -17.00
N THR A 74 -15.71 3.46 -17.03
CA THR A 74 -14.53 3.15 -16.21
C THR A 74 -14.62 3.89 -14.88
N THR A 75 -14.41 3.17 -13.78
CA THR A 75 -14.42 3.75 -12.42
C THR A 75 -13.02 4.19 -12.03
N TYR A 76 -12.91 5.36 -11.40
CA TYR A 76 -11.65 5.92 -10.93
C TYR A 76 -11.71 6.29 -9.44
N CYS A 77 -10.58 6.11 -8.76
CA CYS A 77 -10.28 6.73 -7.48
C CYS A 77 -9.59 8.07 -7.74
N GLU A 78 -10.15 9.14 -7.17
CA GLU A 78 -9.55 10.46 -7.19
C GLU A 78 -9.29 10.95 -5.77
N ILE A 79 -8.10 11.48 -5.52
CA ILE A 79 -7.75 12.11 -4.24
C ILE A 79 -7.23 13.51 -4.50
N GLU A 80 -7.94 14.52 -4.04
CA GLU A 80 -7.57 15.93 -4.23
C GLU A 80 -6.98 16.51 -2.95
N PHE A 81 -5.82 17.16 -3.06
CA PHE A 81 -5.09 17.73 -1.93
C PHE A 81 -5.23 19.26 -1.90
N ARG A 82 -5.50 19.81 -0.72
CA ARG A 82 -5.72 21.25 -0.47
C ARG A 82 -4.86 21.74 0.69
N PHE A 83 -4.44 23.01 0.64
CA PHE A 83 -3.59 23.59 1.68
C PHE A 83 -4.31 24.74 2.41
N GLY A 84 -4.15 24.80 3.73
CA GLY A 84 -4.70 25.85 4.59
C GLY A 84 -6.19 25.71 4.91
N SER A 85 -7.01 25.31 3.94
CA SER A 85 -8.46 25.06 4.11
C SER A 85 -8.93 23.85 3.29
N SER A 86 -9.95 23.15 3.78
CA SER A 86 -10.63 22.08 3.04
C SER A 86 -11.46 22.60 1.85
N SER A 87 -11.75 23.90 1.80
CA SER A 87 -12.49 24.54 0.71
C SER A 87 -11.59 25.24 -0.31
N ALA A 88 -10.26 25.19 -0.13
CA ALA A 88 -9.33 25.78 -1.08
C ALA A 88 -9.33 25.00 -2.41
N GLU A 89 -8.86 25.65 -3.47
CA GLU A 89 -8.59 24.93 -4.73
C GLU A 89 -7.52 23.85 -4.51
N PRO A 90 -7.66 22.67 -5.14
CA PRO A 90 -6.70 21.61 -5.00
C PRO A 90 -5.39 21.96 -5.71
N TYR A 91 -4.28 21.76 -5.01
CA TYR A 91 -2.93 22.02 -5.53
C TYR A 91 -2.26 20.75 -6.09
N ALA A 92 -2.81 19.58 -5.78
CA ALA A 92 -2.43 18.30 -6.34
C ALA A 92 -3.65 17.35 -6.41
N LYS A 93 -3.59 16.36 -7.31
CA LYS A 93 -4.61 15.33 -7.48
C LYS A 93 -3.97 14.00 -7.82
N PHE A 94 -4.30 12.95 -7.08
CA PHE A 94 -4.03 11.57 -7.45
C PHE A 94 -5.22 11.01 -8.23
N VAL A 95 -4.96 10.27 -9.31
CA VAL A 95 -5.98 9.60 -10.13
C VAL A 95 -5.51 8.19 -10.47
N ALA A 96 -6.37 7.21 -10.24
CA ALA A 96 -6.14 5.82 -10.58
C ALA A 96 -7.44 5.16 -11.05
N GLU A 97 -7.35 4.19 -11.95
CA GLU A 97 -8.48 3.30 -12.20
C GLU A 97 -8.81 2.51 -10.92
N ASP A 98 -10.08 2.37 -10.62
CA ASP A 98 -10.57 1.58 -9.49
C ASP A 98 -11.51 0.47 -9.99
N PRO A 99 -10.97 -0.54 -10.71
CA PRO A 99 -11.75 -1.66 -11.24
C PRO A 99 -12.31 -2.56 -10.12
N THR A 100 -11.90 -2.32 -8.88
CA THR A 100 -12.20 -3.19 -7.74
C THR A 100 -13.11 -2.55 -6.70
N ASP A 101 -13.57 -1.34 -6.99
CA ASP A 101 -14.43 -0.53 -6.13
C ASP A 101 -13.85 -0.28 -4.72
N ALA A 102 -12.53 -0.11 -4.64
CA ALA A 102 -11.78 0.12 -3.41
C ALA A 102 -12.28 1.36 -2.65
N VAL A 103 -12.67 2.43 -3.35
CA VAL A 103 -13.21 3.64 -2.70
C VAL A 103 -14.49 3.33 -1.93
N ASN A 104 -15.41 2.57 -2.52
CA ASN A 104 -16.65 2.18 -1.84
C ASN A 104 -16.40 1.12 -0.77
N ALA A 105 -15.51 0.15 -1.02
CA ALA A 105 -15.15 -0.87 -0.03
C ALA A 105 -14.58 -0.24 1.26
N ALA A 106 -13.76 0.80 1.11
CA ALA A 106 -13.26 1.61 2.24
C ALA A 106 -14.32 2.59 2.79
N GLY A 107 -15.50 2.69 2.17
CA GLY A 107 -16.54 3.65 2.54
C GLY A 107 -16.08 5.10 2.44
N MET A 108 -15.18 5.40 1.50
CA MET A 108 -14.49 6.68 1.37
C MET A 108 -15.05 7.58 0.27
N SER A 109 -16.16 7.20 -0.37
CA SER A 109 -16.82 8.07 -1.33
C SER A 109 -17.22 9.40 -0.67
N SER A 110 -16.70 10.51 -1.18
CA SER A 110 -16.87 11.87 -0.64
C SER A 110 -16.24 12.10 0.75
N TYR A 111 -15.28 11.26 1.16
CA TYR A 111 -14.62 11.40 2.44
C TYR A 111 -13.55 12.49 2.41
N SER A 112 -13.42 13.25 3.50
CA SER A 112 -12.39 14.28 3.63
C SER A 112 -11.76 14.26 5.02
N ALA A 113 -10.45 14.40 5.08
CA ALA A 113 -9.75 14.59 6.34
C ALA A 113 -8.47 15.42 6.15
N LYS A 114 -7.60 15.38 7.15
CA LYS A 114 -6.31 16.07 7.16
C LYS A 114 -5.20 15.05 7.10
N GLY A 115 -4.07 15.43 6.52
CA GLY A 115 -2.85 14.62 6.58
C GLY A 115 -1.63 15.49 6.36
N ASN A 116 -0.49 14.86 6.13
CA ASN A 116 0.79 15.52 5.94
C ASN A 116 1.60 14.82 4.87
N TRP A 117 2.38 15.59 4.12
CA TRP A 117 3.43 15.05 3.28
C TRP A 117 4.72 14.87 4.09
N ASN A 118 5.37 13.73 3.92
CA ASN A 118 6.64 13.39 4.54
C ASN A 118 7.63 12.92 3.47
N HIS A 119 8.91 12.88 3.84
CA HIS A 119 9.91 12.24 3.00
C HIS A 119 9.65 10.74 2.94
N LEU A 120 9.57 10.19 1.73
CA LEU A 120 9.48 8.75 1.53
C LEU A 120 10.87 8.15 1.65
N ALA A 121 11.17 7.56 2.81
CA ALA A 121 12.34 6.72 3.01
C ALA A 121 11.98 5.28 2.69
N ILE A 122 12.26 4.85 1.45
CA ILE A 122 12.00 3.49 0.99
C ILE A 122 13.27 2.94 0.34
N ALA A 123 13.84 1.91 0.96
CA ALA A 123 14.85 1.06 0.35
C ALA A 123 14.15 -0.16 -0.25
N SER A 124 14.79 -0.78 -1.23
CA SER A 124 14.27 -1.99 -1.87
C SER A 124 15.36 -3.03 -2.03
N SER A 125 14.95 -4.29 -2.05
CA SER A 125 15.80 -5.42 -2.39
C SER A 125 14.98 -6.48 -3.11
N TYR A 126 15.60 -7.16 -4.06
CA TYR A 126 15.03 -8.35 -4.66
C TYR A 126 14.75 -9.40 -3.57
N ALA A 127 13.62 -10.09 -3.70
CA ALA A 127 13.18 -11.12 -2.78
C ALA A 127 12.43 -12.24 -3.51
N THR A 128 12.42 -13.43 -2.90
CA THR A 128 11.69 -14.59 -3.37
C THR A 128 10.80 -15.13 -2.26
N VAL A 129 9.50 -15.27 -2.53
CA VAL A 129 8.51 -15.85 -1.62
C VAL A 129 8.16 -17.26 -2.09
N LYS A 130 8.29 -18.26 -1.21
CA LYS A 130 8.12 -19.67 -1.54
C LYS A 130 7.35 -20.44 -0.48
N LYS A 131 6.63 -21.47 -0.93
CA LYS A 131 6.00 -22.51 -0.10
C LYS A 131 6.00 -23.82 -0.87
N SER A 132 6.33 -24.94 -0.22
CA SER A 132 6.15 -26.27 -0.79
C SER A 132 4.69 -26.71 -0.67
N SER A 133 4.17 -27.49 -1.62
CA SER A 133 2.84 -28.10 -1.49
C SER A 133 2.73 -29.02 -0.27
N SER A 134 3.84 -29.65 0.13
CA SER A 134 3.91 -30.59 1.27
C SER A 134 4.14 -29.93 2.63
N ASP A 135 4.36 -28.62 2.69
CA ASP A 135 4.70 -27.87 3.91
C ASP A 135 3.72 -26.70 4.10
N GLN A 136 3.44 -26.36 5.35
CA GLN A 136 2.68 -25.16 5.70
C GLN A 136 3.57 -23.92 5.84
N THR A 137 4.89 -24.09 5.88
CA THR A 137 5.83 -22.98 6.03
C THR A 137 5.96 -22.18 4.73
N ILE A 138 5.67 -20.89 4.83
CA ILE A 138 5.97 -19.88 3.83
C ILE A 138 7.30 -19.22 4.21
N THR A 139 8.16 -19.01 3.23
CA THR A 139 9.47 -18.36 3.40
C THR A 139 9.59 -17.21 2.43
N ILE A 140 10.05 -16.05 2.90
CA ILE A 140 10.59 -14.97 2.07
C ILE A 140 12.11 -14.93 2.23
N ASN A 141 12.84 -15.08 1.13
CA ASN A 141 14.28 -14.91 1.09
C ASN A 141 14.62 -13.57 0.45
N VAL A 142 15.46 -12.78 1.11
CA VAL A 142 15.93 -11.48 0.63
C VAL A 142 17.46 -11.53 0.61
N GLU A 143 17.99 -12.34 -0.29
CA GLU A 143 19.43 -12.68 -0.35
C GLU A 143 20.36 -11.47 -0.35
N PRO A 144 20.10 -10.38 -1.11
CA PRO A 144 21.02 -9.25 -1.19
C PRO A 144 21.26 -8.54 0.15
N ILE A 145 20.31 -8.64 1.09
CA ILE A 145 20.41 -8.04 2.43
C ILE A 145 20.50 -9.10 3.54
N GLY A 146 20.68 -10.37 3.18
CA GLY A 146 20.86 -11.48 4.12
C GLY A 146 19.68 -11.66 5.08
N LYS A 147 18.45 -11.41 4.63
CA LYS A 147 17.24 -11.57 5.46
C LYS A 147 16.37 -12.73 5.01
N VAL A 148 15.87 -13.49 5.99
CA VAL A 148 14.92 -14.57 5.75
C VAL A 148 13.75 -14.41 6.72
N GLY A 149 12.54 -14.31 6.16
CA GLY A 149 11.30 -14.32 6.93
C GLY A 149 10.56 -15.64 6.78
N THR A 150 9.97 -16.17 7.84
CA THR A 150 9.17 -17.39 7.81
C THR A 150 7.89 -17.24 8.61
N TRP A 151 6.82 -17.86 8.13
CA TRP A 151 5.53 -17.95 8.82
C TRP A 151 4.76 -19.19 8.35
N ALA A 152 3.77 -19.62 9.12
CA ALA A 152 2.92 -20.75 8.74
C ALA A 152 1.66 -20.27 8.01
N ALA A 153 1.28 -20.97 6.94
CA ALA A 153 -0.05 -20.88 6.36
C ALA A 153 -1.05 -21.64 7.27
N PRO A 154 -2.25 -21.09 7.55
CA PRO A 154 -3.29 -21.84 8.26
C PRO A 154 -3.61 -23.16 7.55
N ALA A 155 -3.96 -24.20 8.32
CA ALA A 155 -4.08 -25.57 7.78
C ALA A 155 -5.13 -25.75 6.67
N ASP A 156 -6.10 -24.84 6.60
CA ASP A 156 -7.18 -24.77 5.61
C ASP A 156 -6.91 -23.78 4.47
N VAL A 157 -5.87 -22.95 4.60
CA VAL A 157 -5.49 -21.90 3.67
C VAL A 157 -4.20 -22.30 2.95
N LEU A 158 -4.20 -22.32 1.61
CA LEU A 158 -3.05 -22.73 0.80
C LEU A 158 -2.58 -24.18 1.07
N LYS A 159 -3.47 -25.02 1.59
CA LYS A 159 -3.24 -26.46 1.75
C LYS A 159 -2.91 -27.09 0.39
N ASP A 160 -1.92 -27.98 0.37
CA ASP A 160 -1.45 -28.69 -0.83
C ASP A 160 -1.00 -27.76 -1.99
N THR A 161 -0.83 -26.47 -1.71
CA THR A 161 -0.45 -25.44 -2.68
C THR A 161 1.03 -25.12 -2.56
N GLY A 162 1.75 -25.18 -3.68
CA GLY A 162 3.15 -24.76 -3.79
C GLY A 162 3.29 -23.54 -4.69
N PHE A 163 4.18 -22.62 -4.33
CA PHE A 163 4.50 -21.44 -5.13
C PHE A 163 5.96 -21.02 -4.95
N ASN A 164 6.48 -20.33 -5.96
CA ASN A 164 7.79 -19.69 -5.96
C ASN A 164 7.67 -18.38 -6.75
N ILE A 165 7.86 -17.25 -6.06
CA ILE A 165 7.44 -15.94 -6.56
C ILE A 165 8.57 -14.97 -6.37
N GLU A 166 8.96 -14.35 -7.46
CA GLU A 166 9.98 -13.32 -7.48
C GLU A 166 9.34 -11.95 -7.34
N GLY A 167 10.00 -11.03 -6.65
CA GLY A 167 9.46 -9.73 -6.35
C GLY A 167 10.48 -8.78 -5.75
N THR A 168 9.99 -7.62 -5.36
CA THR A 168 10.76 -6.60 -4.66
C THR A 168 10.20 -6.42 -3.26
N LEU A 169 11.05 -6.61 -2.25
CA LEU A 169 10.76 -6.20 -0.89
C LEU A 169 11.15 -4.73 -0.73
N TYR A 170 10.19 -3.91 -0.36
CA TYR A 170 10.36 -2.53 0.01
C TYR A 170 10.33 -2.39 1.53
N PHE A 171 11.22 -1.58 2.08
CA PHE A 171 11.35 -1.40 3.54
C PHE A 171 11.89 -0.03 3.87
N ARG A 172 11.53 0.50 5.05
CA ARG A 172 11.98 1.82 5.49
C ARG A 172 13.42 1.81 5.99
N LYS A 173 13.73 0.83 6.86
CA LYS A 173 15.05 0.61 7.44
C LYS A 173 15.31 -0.88 7.53
N LEU A 174 16.53 -1.29 7.21
CA LEU A 174 16.93 -2.70 7.22
C LEU A 174 16.68 -3.37 8.60
N ASP A 175 17.00 -2.66 9.68
CA ASP A 175 16.82 -3.17 11.05
C ASP A 175 15.36 -3.31 11.47
N ASP A 176 14.44 -2.62 10.81
CA ASP A 176 13.02 -2.66 11.17
C ASP A 176 12.30 -3.86 10.55
N ILE A 177 12.87 -4.51 9.53
CA ILE A 177 12.26 -5.69 8.88
C ILE A 177 11.94 -6.77 9.92
N LYS A 178 12.85 -7.02 10.86
CA LYS A 178 12.71 -8.06 11.90
C LYS A 178 11.53 -7.86 12.85
N ASN A 179 11.04 -6.62 12.91
CA ASN A 179 9.91 -6.26 13.73
C ASN A 179 8.59 -6.69 13.09
N GLY A 180 8.55 -6.98 11.78
CA GLY A 180 7.35 -7.48 11.10
C GLY A 180 6.93 -8.86 11.60
N LYS A 181 6.04 -8.93 12.60
CA LYS A 181 5.49 -10.16 13.22
C LYS A 181 4.21 -10.68 12.57
N PHE A 182 3.59 -9.89 11.71
CA PHE A 182 2.38 -10.27 10.99
C PHE A 182 2.60 -10.08 9.50
N ALA A 183 2.19 -11.03 8.70
CA ALA A 183 2.20 -10.93 7.24
C ALA A 183 0.76 -10.88 6.76
N ASN A 184 0.48 -9.98 5.85
CA ASN A 184 -0.83 -9.85 5.26
C ASN A 184 -0.76 -9.95 3.78
N TYR A 185 -1.58 -10.85 3.26
CA TYR A 185 -1.77 -10.91 1.85
C TYR A 185 -2.90 -9.98 1.42
N ASN A 186 -2.56 -9.07 0.51
CA ASN A 186 -3.49 -8.38 -0.37
C ASN A 186 -3.22 -8.81 -1.81
N ASN A 187 -4.22 -8.67 -2.68
CA ASN A 187 -4.27 -9.24 -4.04
C ASN A 187 -2.99 -9.10 -4.89
N ASP A 188 -2.15 -8.10 -4.61
CA ASP A 188 -0.94 -7.73 -5.34
C ASP A 188 0.34 -7.66 -4.46
N ARG A 189 0.25 -7.88 -3.13
CA ARG A 189 1.39 -7.69 -2.22
C ARG A 189 1.30 -8.44 -0.90
N ILE A 190 2.45 -8.65 -0.25
CA ILE A 190 2.52 -9.10 1.15
C ILE A 190 3.02 -7.94 2.01
N VAL A 191 2.25 -7.54 3.02
CA VAL A 191 2.62 -6.45 3.93
C VAL A 191 3.02 -7.01 5.29
N PHE A 192 4.14 -6.54 5.84
CA PHE A 192 4.70 -6.99 7.12
C PHE A 192 4.52 -5.92 8.21
N TYR A 193 3.90 -6.29 9.33
CA TYR A 193 3.54 -5.39 10.43
C TYR A 193 4.16 -5.79 11.74
N LYS A 194 4.47 -4.79 12.58
CA LYS A 194 4.94 -5.02 13.94
C LYS A 194 3.90 -5.62 14.87
N ASN A 195 2.65 -5.16 14.73
CA ASN A 195 1.53 -5.52 15.61
C ASN A 195 0.38 -6.13 14.79
N ASP A 196 -0.55 -6.73 15.50
CA ASP A 196 -1.77 -7.42 15.07
C ASP A 196 -2.82 -6.48 14.47
N TRP A 197 -2.47 -5.66 13.47
CA TRP A 197 -3.39 -4.70 12.82
C TRP A 197 -3.70 -3.45 13.61
N THR A 198 -3.25 -3.38 14.86
CA THR A 198 -3.34 -2.19 15.71
C THR A 198 -2.19 -1.20 15.46
N GLY A 199 -1.13 -1.66 14.76
CA GLY A 199 0.06 -0.88 14.47
C GLY A 199 -0.14 0.12 13.33
N THR A 200 0.41 1.31 13.50
CA THR A 200 0.36 2.42 12.54
C THR A 200 1.65 2.51 11.70
N ASP A 201 2.31 1.40 11.32
CA ASP A 201 3.44 1.45 10.39
C ASP A 201 3.70 0.05 9.81
N PHE A 202 4.01 -0.04 8.53
CA PHE A 202 4.57 -1.28 7.98
C PHE A 202 6.08 -1.29 8.21
N ASN A 203 6.64 -2.48 8.41
CA ASN A 203 8.09 -2.67 8.46
C ASN A 203 8.65 -2.86 7.05
N ALA A 204 7.94 -3.64 6.25
CA ALA A 204 8.24 -3.91 4.86
C ALA A 204 6.99 -4.33 4.10
N PHE A 205 7.03 -4.27 2.77
CA PHE A 205 6.04 -4.91 1.91
C PHE A 205 6.71 -5.49 0.67
N PHE A 206 6.19 -6.61 0.19
CA PHE A 206 6.70 -7.33 -0.97
C PHE A 206 5.71 -7.21 -2.12
N ILE A 207 6.19 -6.79 -3.29
CA ILE A 207 5.41 -6.76 -4.54
C ILE A 207 6.00 -7.79 -5.52
N PRO A 208 5.21 -8.77 -6.00
CA PRO A 208 5.64 -9.70 -7.06
C PRO A 208 6.03 -8.98 -8.35
N LEU A 209 7.03 -9.48 -9.07
CA LEU A 209 7.41 -8.98 -10.41
C LEU A 209 6.33 -9.33 -11.46
N GLU A 210 5.70 -10.49 -11.32
CA GLU A 210 4.59 -10.93 -12.16
C GLU A 210 3.33 -11.02 -11.32
N CYS A 211 2.39 -10.10 -11.54
CA CYS A 211 1.08 -10.14 -10.91
C CYS A 211 0.17 -11.04 -11.75
N ASN A 212 0.14 -12.34 -11.46
CA ASN A 212 -0.90 -13.23 -11.98
C ASN A 212 -1.87 -13.59 -10.85
N LEU A 213 -3.18 -13.66 -11.13
CA LEU A 213 -4.22 -13.98 -10.12
C LEU A 213 -4.00 -15.36 -9.42
N THR A 214 -2.99 -16.10 -9.87
CA THR A 214 -2.58 -17.42 -9.42
C THR A 214 -1.31 -17.44 -8.57
N THR A 215 -0.53 -16.35 -8.46
CA THR A 215 0.86 -16.43 -7.95
C THR A 215 0.89 -16.77 -6.46
N LEU A 216 -0.14 -16.37 -5.70
CA LEU A 216 -0.35 -16.78 -4.30
C LEU A 216 -1.67 -17.51 -4.04
N GLN A 217 -2.53 -17.67 -5.06
CA GLN A 217 -3.89 -18.26 -4.97
C GLN A 217 -4.83 -17.69 -3.89
N ALA A 218 -4.45 -16.61 -3.20
CA ALA A 218 -5.32 -15.94 -2.26
C ALA A 218 -6.37 -15.14 -3.04
N ARG A 219 -7.63 -15.57 -2.89
CA ARG A 219 -8.76 -15.11 -3.71
C ARG A 219 -9.03 -13.61 -3.53
N PRO A 220 -9.57 -12.92 -4.54
CA PRO A 220 -9.86 -11.47 -4.53
C PRO A 220 -10.67 -10.93 -3.35
N SER A 221 -11.34 -11.80 -2.60
CA SER A 221 -12.22 -11.49 -1.47
C SER A 221 -11.60 -11.75 -0.09
N ASN A 222 -10.40 -12.32 -0.01
CA ASN A 222 -9.85 -12.82 1.25
C ASN A 222 -8.50 -12.17 1.54
N THR A 223 -8.53 -11.05 2.26
CA THR A 223 -7.38 -10.60 3.06
C THR A 223 -7.07 -11.71 4.06
N ILE A 224 -5.89 -12.32 3.95
CA ILE A 224 -5.42 -13.36 4.87
C ILE A 224 -4.30 -12.78 5.71
N THR A 225 -4.45 -12.90 7.02
CA THR A 225 -3.43 -12.55 7.99
C THR A 225 -2.75 -13.80 8.50
N PHE A 226 -1.43 -13.77 8.47
CA PHE A 226 -0.56 -14.75 9.10
C PHE A 226 0.09 -14.12 10.34
N THR A 227 0.12 -14.86 11.44
CA THR A 227 0.79 -14.47 12.68
C THR A 227 2.18 -15.10 12.77
N ASP A 228 2.93 -14.69 13.79
CA ASP A 228 4.20 -15.32 14.18
C ASP A 228 5.27 -15.31 13.08
N VAL A 229 5.27 -14.25 12.26
CA VAL A 229 6.34 -14.03 11.29
C VAL A 229 7.66 -13.87 12.06
N SER A 230 8.59 -14.75 11.77
CA SER A 230 9.94 -14.73 12.32
C SER A 230 10.91 -14.27 11.24
N TRP A 231 11.89 -13.46 11.62
CA TRP A 231 12.93 -12.97 10.72
C TRP A 231 14.30 -13.30 11.30
N ALA A 232 15.17 -13.88 10.47
CA ALA A 232 16.60 -14.00 10.70
C ALA A 232 17.33 -12.88 9.92
#